data_AF-A0A0Q8XXA5-F1
#
_entry.id   AF-A0A0Q8XXA5-F1
#
_cell.length_a   1.000
_cell.length_b   1.000
_cell.length_c   1.000
_cell.angle_alpha   90.00
_cell.angle_beta   90.00
_cell.angle_gamma   90.00
#
_symmetry.space_group_name_H-M   'P 1'
#
loop_
_entity.id
_entity.type
_entity.pdbx_description
1 polymer ?
#
loop_
_entity_poly.entity_id
_entity_poly.type
_entity_poly.pdbx_seq_one_letter_code
_entity_poly.pdbx_strand_id
1 'polypeptide(L)'
;MAATPHRPFAALLIIAACASAPAHAEDCVAQVDASLARIKRAQDVQRTREAANELQLNRELCQGRLDLLDARFALSDDFEACRRKGVQFSDQVVRTLTDASEDLTGMKASWIRTCGLHMKD
;
A
#
# COMPACT_ATOMS: atom_id res chain seq x y z
N MET A 1 14.02 71.91 25.53
CA MET A 1 14.69 70.66 26.00
C MET A 1 13.59 69.60 26.00
N ALA A 2 13.64 68.47 25.31
CA ALA A 2 14.71 67.76 24.60
C ALA A 2 14.25 67.35 23.19
N ALA A 3 15.22 67.08 22.33
CA ALA A 3 15.05 66.66 20.95
C ALA A 3 15.52 65.21 20.75
N THR A 4 15.10 64.62 19.61
CA THR A 4 15.68 63.49 18.84
C THR A 4 15.53 62.04 19.37
N PRO A 5 15.60 61.00 18.49
CA PRO A 5 15.56 60.96 17.01
C PRO A 5 14.68 59.85 16.37
N HIS A 6 14.53 59.98 15.04
CA HIS A 6 14.02 58.99 14.08
C HIS A 6 14.95 57.78 13.88
N ARG A 7 14.39 56.60 13.53
CA ARG A 7 14.54 55.88 12.23
C ARG A 7 14.22 54.36 12.34
N PRO A 8 13.94 53.70 11.18
CA PRO A 8 12.99 52.60 11.05
C PRO A 8 13.67 51.24 10.88
N PHE A 9 13.01 50.17 11.31
CA PHE A 9 13.37 48.82 10.89
C PHE A 9 12.28 48.25 9.97
N ALA A 10 12.62 48.28 8.69
CA ALA A 10 12.17 47.28 7.74
C ALA A 10 12.71 45.91 8.17
N ALA A 11 11.90 44.86 8.09
CA ALA A 11 12.34 43.56 7.57
C ALA A 11 11.18 42.55 7.52
N LEU A 12 10.84 42.17 6.29
CA LEU A 12 10.66 40.79 5.81
C LEU A 12 9.77 39.82 6.62
N LEU A 13 8.63 39.50 5.99
CA LEU A 13 8.29 38.15 5.52
C LEU A 13 8.94 36.97 6.28
N ILE A 14 8.13 36.16 6.97
CA ILE A 14 8.05 34.72 6.66
C ILE A 14 6.58 34.30 6.84
N ILE A 15 5.91 34.02 5.72
CA ILE A 15 4.73 33.17 5.69
C ILE A 15 5.22 31.82 6.19
N ALA A 16 4.96 31.49 7.46
CA ALA A 16 5.11 30.15 7.97
C ALA A 16 3.98 29.30 7.38
N ALA A 17 4.14 28.93 6.11
CA ALA A 17 3.52 27.74 5.60
C ALA A 17 4.10 26.60 6.43
N CYS A 18 3.38 26.19 7.48
CA CYS A 18 3.62 24.93 8.15
C CYS A 18 3.44 23.85 7.09
N ALA A 19 4.53 23.50 6.41
CA ALA A 19 4.68 22.23 5.74
C ALA A 19 4.73 21.14 6.82
N SER A 20 3.59 20.86 7.44
CA SER A 20 3.36 19.63 8.20
C SER A 20 3.18 18.50 7.20
N ALA A 21 4.22 18.17 6.44
CA ALA A 21 4.19 17.11 5.44
C ALA A 21 5.57 16.44 5.22
N PRO A 22 6.16 15.83 6.26
CA PRO A 22 6.91 14.60 5.98
C PRO A 22 6.48 13.39 6.83
N ALA A 23 6.06 13.56 8.08
CA ALA A 23 5.76 12.43 8.96
C ALA A 23 4.69 11.49 8.39
N HIS A 24 3.55 12.05 7.95
CA HIS A 24 2.47 11.25 7.34
C HIS A 24 2.82 10.64 5.98
N ALA A 25 3.82 11.19 5.27
CA ALA A 25 4.25 10.68 3.97
C ALA A 25 5.23 9.51 4.15
N GLU A 26 6.18 9.65 5.07
CA GLU A 26 7.14 8.60 5.45
C GLU A 26 6.42 7.38 6.06
N ASP A 27 5.40 7.62 6.90
CA ASP A 27 4.53 6.57 7.45
C ASP A 27 3.83 5.77 6.34
N CYS A 28 3.36 6.46 5.29
CA CYS A 28 2.70 5.86 4.13
C CYS A 28 3.64 4.95 3.34
N VAL A 29 4.86 5.42 3.05
CA VAL A 29 5.87 4.62 2.33
C VAL A 29 6.24 3.38 3.13
N ALA A 30 6.56 3.55 4.42
CA ALA A 30 6.92 2.44 5.29
C ALA A 30 5.78 1.41 5.43
N GLN A 31 4.53 1.86 5.52
CA GLN A 31 3.36 0.98 5.59
C GLN A 31 3.21 0.13 4.32
N VAL A 32 3.26 0.75 3.14
CA VAL A 32 3.13 0.07 1.85
C VAL A 32 4.26 -0.93 1.65
N ASP A 33 5.51 -0.54 1.91
CA ASP A 33 6.67 -1.44 1.80
C ASP A 33 6.57 -2.63 2.76
N ALA A 34 6.16 -2.37 4.01
CA ALA A 34 5.95 -3.43 4.99
C ALA A 34 4.81 -4.38 4.59
N SER A 35 3.71 -3.86 4.05
CA SER A 35 2.60 -4.67 3.51
C SER A 35 3.05 -5.51 2.34
N LEU A 36 3.80 -4.93 1.39
CA LEU A 36 4.34 -5.64 0.23
C LEU A 36 5.26 -6.79 0.66
N ALA A 37 6.14 -6.54 1.64
CA ALA A 37 7.01 -7.58 2.21
C ALA A 37 6.22 -8.68 2.94
N ARG A 38 5.17 -8.32 3.70
CA ARG A 38 4.28 -9.30 4.35
C ARG A 38 3.56 -10.18 3.35
N ILE A 39 2.96 -9.59 2.31
CA ILE A 39 2.24 -10.32 1.26
C ILE A 39 3.18 -11.27 0.52
N LYS A 40 4.41 -10.82 0.20
CA LYS A 40 5.41 -11.69 -0.43
C LYS A 40 5.72 -12.92 0.44
N ARG A 41 5.95 -12.73 1.74
CA ARG A 41 6.18 -13.85 2.66
C ARG A 41 4.97 -14.78 2.76
N ALA A 42 3.76 -14.22 2.85
CA ALA A 42 2.54 -15.02 2.91
C ALA A 42 2.33 -15.82 1.61
N GLN A 43 2.64 -15.24 0.46
CA GLN A 43 2.62 -15.92 -0.83
C GLN A 43 3.63 -17.06 -0.89
N ASP A 44 4.84 -16.86 -0.37
CA ASP A 44 5.85 -17.90 -0.29
C ASP A 44 5.37 -19.08 0.57
N VAL A 45 4.82 -18.81 1.75
CA VAL A 45 4.24 -19.82 2.64
C VAL A 45 3.10 -20.57 1.95
N GLN A 46 2.20 -19.85 1.28
CA GLN A 46 1.11 -20.47 0.53
C GLN A 46 1.63 -21.39 -0.58
N ARG A 47 2.63 -20.96 -1.35
CA ARG A 47 3.26 -21.81 -2.38
C ARG A 47 3.87 -23.07 -1.79
N THR A 48 4.51 -22.97 -0.62
CA THR A 48 5.03 -24.14 0.10
C THR A 48 3.92 -25.09 0.53
N ARG A 49 2.79 -24.57 1.04
CA ARG A 49 1.63 -25.40 1.42
C ARG A 49 0.99 -26.09 0.23
N GLU A 50 0.83 -25.38 -0.88
CA GLU A 50 0.32 -25.94 -2.14
C GLU A 50 1.23 -27.05 -2.66
N ALA A 51 2.55 -26.82 -2.67
CA ALA A 51 3.52 -27.84 -3.08
C ALA A 51 3.54 -29.06 -2.15
N ALA A 52 3.43 -28.84 -0.83
CA ALA A 52 3.34 -29.91 0.15
C ALA A 52 2.06 -30.76 0.02
N ASN A 53 1.00 -30.20 -0.58
CA ASN A 53 -0.25 -30.89 -0.87
C ASN A 53 -0.33 -31.38 -2.33
N GLU A 54 0.81 -31.55 -3.01
CA GLU A 54 0.89 -32.01 -4.41
C GLU A 54 0.04 -31.16 -5.38
N LEU A 55 -0.14 -29.88 -5.07
CA LEU A 55 -1.00 -28.93 -5.81
C LEU A 55 -2.49 -29.32 -5.87
N GLN A 56 -2.91 -30.32 -5.08
CA GLN A 56 -4.32 -30.64 -4.94
C GLN A 56 -5.02 -29.53 -4.17
N LEU A 57 -6.15 -29.06 -4.66
CA LEU A 57 -6.91 -28.02 -3.99
C LEU A 57 -7.71 -28.60 -2.83
N ASN A 58 -7.73 -27.87 -1.72
CA ASN A 58 -8.58 -28.13 -0.57
C ASN A 58 -9.07 -26.78 -0.01
N ARG A 59 -9.97 -26.83 0.98
CA ARG A 59 -10.58 -25.64 1.58
C ARG A 59 -9.54 -24.64 2.09
N GLU A 60 -8.52 -25.12 2.82
CA GLU A 60 -7.49 -24.27 3.43
C GLU A 60 -6.61 -23.58 2.38
N LEU A 61 -6.20 -24.31 1.34
CA LEU A 61 -5.40 -23.76 0.25
C LEU A 61 -6.21 -22.77 -0.60
N CYS A 62 -7.47 -23.10 -0.85
CA CYS A 62 -8.40 -22.21 -1.53
C CYS A 62 -8.60 -20.90 -0.78
N GLN A 63 -8.86 -20.98 0.53
CA GLN A 63 -9.00 -19.81 1.38
C GLN A 63 -7.69 -19.00 1.45
N GLY A 64 -6.54 -19.67 1.64
CA GLY A 64 -5.25 -18.99 1.73
C GLY A 64 -4.90 -18.18 0.49
N ARG A 65 -5.22 -18.67 -0.72
CA ARG A 65 -5.10 -17.88 -1.95
C ARG A 65 -6.08 -16.71 -2.04
N LEU A 66 -7.31 -16.87 -1.55
CA LEU A 66 -8.27 -15.75 -1.48
C LEU A 66 -7.78 -14.66 -0.54
N ASP A 67 -7.30 -15.05 0.65
CA ASP A 67 -6.76 -14.11 1.63
C ASP A 67 -5.57 -13.32 1.05
N LEU A 68 -4.72 -13.98 0.24
CA LEU A 68 -3.63 -13.31 -0.47
C LEU A 68 -4.10 -12.33 -1.53
N LEU A 69 -5.15 -12.67 -2.28
CA LEU A 69 -5.75 -11.76 -3.26
C LEU A 69 -6.37 -10.55 -2.55
N ASP A 70 -7.05 -10.77 -1.43
CA ASP A 70 -7.68 -9.71 -0.65
C ASP A 70 -6.65 -8.79 0.00
N ALA A 71 -5.55 -9.33 0.52
CA ALA A 71 -4.44 -8.53 1.01
C ALA A 71 -3.81 -7.67 -0.09
N ARG A 72 -3.71 -8.18 -1.33
CA ARG A 72 -3.19 -7.41 -2.48
C ARG A 72 -4.14 -6.29 -2.90
N PHE A 73 -5.44 -6.52 -2.86
CA PHE A 73 -6.43 -5.46 -3.08
C PHE A 73 -6.27 -4.35 -2.05
N ALA A 74 -6.24 -4.69 -0.77
CA ALA A 74 -6.06 -3.72 0.31
C ALA A 74 -4.74 -2.93 0.16
N LEU A 75 -3.66 -3.59 -0.28
CA LEU A 75 -2.40 -2.89 -0.55
C LEU A 75 -2.49 -1.92 -1.74
N SER A 76 -3.21 -2.29 -2.80
CA SER A 76 -3.43 -1.40 -3.95
C SER A 76 -4.23 -0.16 -3.53
N ASP A 77 -5.27 -0.36 -2.71
CA ASP A 77 -6.07 0.74 -2.15
C ASP A 77 -5.24 1.65 -1.23
N ASP A 78 -4.43 1.09 -0.33
CA ASP A 78 -3.52 1.83 0.55
C ASP A 78 -2.51 2.66 -0.27
N PHE A 79 -1.94 2.06 -1.30
CA PHE A 79 -1.00 2.72 -2.21
C PHE A 79 -1.65 3.90 -2.94
N GLU A 80 -2.83 3.72 -3.52
CA GLU A 80 -3.57 4.80 -4.19
C GLU A 80 -4.02 5.89 -3.21
N ALA A 81 -4.42 5.52 -1.99
CA ALA A 81 -4.75 6.47 -0.94
C ALA A 81 -3.53 7.33 -0.55
N CYS A 82 -2.35 6.73 -0.43
CA CYS A 82 -1.10 7.45 -0.16
C CYS A 82 -0.70 8.36 -1.35
N ARG A 83 -0.85 7.90 -2.60
CA ARG A 83 -0.58 8.72 -3.79
C ARG A 83 -1.46 9.96 -3.87
N ARG A 84 -2.75 9.83 -3.54
CA ARG A 84 -3.68 10.98 -3.50
C ARG A 84 -3.28 12.04 -2.48
N LYS A 85 -2.49 11.68 -1.47
CA LYS A 85 -1.91 12.62 -0.49
C LYS A 85 -0.59 13.25 -0.95
N GLY A 86 -0.13 12.96 -2.17
CA GLY A 86 1.11 13.50 -2.74
C GLY A 86 2.37 12.69 -2.38
N VAL A 87 2.24 11.49 -1.81
CA VAL A 87 3.37 10.61 -1.49
C VAL A 87 4.01 10.09 -2.78
N GLN A 88 5.34 10.14 -2.86
CA GLN A 88 6.11 9.54 -3.94
C GLN A 88 6.66 8.18 -3.51
N PHE A 89 6.42 7.18 -4.34
CA PHE A 89 6.94 5.83 -4.19
C PHE A 89 8.06 5.57 -5.19
N SER A 90 8.87 4.54 -4.95
CA SER A 90 9.84 4.09 -5.94
C SER A 90 9.16 3.60 -7.21
N ASP A 91 9.82 3.74 -8.36
CA ASP A 91 9.31 3.28 -9.66
C ASP A 91 8.97 1.78 -9.67
N GLN A 92 9.66 1.00 -8.84
CA GLN A 92 9.38 -0.42 -8.70
C GLN A 92 8.03 -0.67 -8.01
N VAL A 93 7.73 0.05 -6.94
CA VAL A 93 6.46 -0.06 -6.21
C VAL A 93 5.32 0.43 -7.09
N VAL A 94 5.50 1.56 -7.79
CA VAL A 94 4.49 2.11 -8.69
C VAL A 94 4.12 1.11 -9.79
N ARG A 95 5.11 0.55 -10.49
CA ARG A 95 4.87 -0.48 -11.51
C ARG A 95 4.17 -1.70 -10.93
N THR A 96 4.64 -2.19 -9.80
CA THR A 96 4.10 -3.40 -9.17
C THR A 96 2.63 -3.26 -8.77
N LEU A 97 2.24 -2.11 -8.21
CA LEU A 97 0.91 -1.93 -7.62
C LEU A 97 -0.11 -1.30 -8.56
N THR A 98 0.33 -0.54 -9.57
CA THR A 98 -0.56 0.01 -10.61
C THR A 98 -1.08 -1.11 -11.51
N ASP A 99 -0.18 -1.93 -12.05
CA ASP A 99 -0.54 -3.02 -12.96
C ASP A 99 -1.31 -4.14 -12.24
N ALA A 100 -1.05 -4.34 -10.95
CA ALA A 100 -1.74 -5.36 -10.16
C ALA A 100 -3.25 -5.09 -10.03
N SER A 101 -3.68 -3.82 -9.92
CA SER A 101 -5.08 -3.48 -9.61
C SER A 101 -6.07 -3.97 -10.68
N GLU A 102 -5.72 -3.79 -11.95
CA GLU A 102 -6.59 -4.17 -13.08
C GLU A 102 -6.79 -5.69 -13.16
N ASP A 103 -5.75 -6.47 -12.85
CA ASP A 103 -5.79 -7.93 -12.96
C ASP A 103 -6.41 -8.62 -11.73
N LEU A 104 -6.35 -8.00 -10.55
CA LEU A 104 -6.76 -8.63 -9.28
C LEU A 104 -8.23 -9.04 -9.26
N THR A 105 -9.12 -8.29 -9.90
CA THR A 105 -10.56 -8.62 -9.96
C THR A 105 -10.81 -9.87 -10.80
N GLY A 106 -10.16 -9.95 -11.96
CA GLY A 106 -10.23 -11.14 -12.82
C GLY A 106 -9.66 -12.36 -12.12
N MET A 107 -8.52 -12.20 -11.45
CA MET A 107 -7.87 -13.26 -10.67
C MET A 107 -8.77 -13.78 -9.53
N LYS A 108 -9.35 -12.88 -8.72
CA LYS A 108 -10.23 -13.28 -7.60
C LYS A 108 -11.48 -13.99 -8.11
N ALA A 109 -12.13 -13.45 -9.15
CA ALA A 109 -13.31 -14.09 -9.73
C ALA A 109 -13.00 -15.47 -10.32
N SER A 110 -11.85 -15.61 -10.99
CA SER A 110 -11.37 -16.89 -11.50
C SER A 110 -11.13 -17.89 -10.37
N TRP A 111 -10.47 -17.45 -9.31
CA TRP A 111 -10.15 -18.29 -8.17
C TRP A 111 -11.40 -18.77 -7.42
N ILE A 112 -12.38 -17.89 -7.20
CA ILE A 112 -13.68 -18.25 -6.59
C ILE A 112 -14.40 -19.34 -7.42
N ARG A 113 -14.38 -19.24 -8.76
CA ARG A 113 -14.99 -20.28 -9.61
C ARG A 113 -14.30 -21.63 -9.46
N THR A 114 -12.97 -21.65 -9.44
CA THR A 114 -12.18 -22.88 -9.26
C THR A 114 -12.38 -23.49 -7.88
N CYS A 115 -12.34 -22.67 -6.83
CA CYS A 115 -12.38 -23.13 -5.45
C CYS A 115 -13.80 -23.29 -4.88
N GLY A 116 -14.83 -22.88 -5.62
CA GLY A 116 -16.21 -22.88 -5.13
C GLY A 116 -16.74 -24.24 -4.68
N LEU A 117 -16.20 -25.35 -5.22
CA LEU A 117 -16.53 -26.71 -4.75
C LEU A 117 -15.80 -27.09 -3.46
N HIS A 118 -14.59 -26.58 -3.23
CA HIS A 118 -13.78 -26.85 -2.03
C HIS A 118 -14.13 -25.96 -0.85
N MET A 119 -14.87 -24.87 -1.11
CA MET A 119 -15.28 -23.88 -0.11
C MET A 119 -16.77 -23.98 0.28
N LYS A 120 -17.51 -24.90 -0.34
CA LYS A 120 -18.84 -25.29 0.14
C LYS A 120 -18.60 -26.27 1.29
N ASP A 121 -19.03 -25.87 2.48
CA ASP A 121 -19.10 -26.78 3.63
C ASP A 121 -20.01 -27.98 3.32
#